data_AF-A0A843CJ25-F1
#
_entry.id   AF-A0A843CJ25-F1
#
_cell.length_a   1.000
_cell.length_b   1.000
_cell.length_c   1.000
_cell.angle_alpha   90.00
_cell.angle_beta   90.00
_cell.angle_gamma   90.00
#
_symmetry.space_group_name_H-M   'P 1'
#
loop_
_entity.id
_entity.type
_entity.pdbx_description
1 polymer ?
#
loop_
_entity_poly.entity_id
_entity_poly.type
_entity_poly.pdbx_seq_one_letter_code
_entity_poly.pdbx_strand_id
1 'polypeptide(L)'
;MSRTSLRPTTVLAGSAVFGALAALLTLAVPPALQIPFPILFYLRFDVAEVVDLSSFMLFGPSAGLLTAVIHAVILGSVGGSAGFGPFGASLKFLGVVTTYAGLLIVSRFGKRPLAGTGLKMTLTSLGTRVSLMTVVNYLYIIFISQVVFGMDYLGYPQF
;
A
#
# COMPACT_ATOMS: atom_id res chain seq x y z
N MET A 1 -1.25 -31.02 -5.25
CA MET A 1 -0.50 -29.97 -4.52
C MET A 1 -1.30 -29.64 -3.27
N SER A 2 -0.89 -30.21 -2.14
CA SER A 2 -1.47 -29.97 -0.83
C SER A 2 -1.40 -28.46 -0.53
N ARG A 3 -2.55 -27.79 -0.42
CA ARG A 3 -2.60 -26.55 0.35
C ARG A 3 -2.42 -27.01 1.79
N THR A 4 -1.18 -26.99 2.29
CA THR A 4 -0.97 -27.04 3.73
C THR A 4 -1.68 -25.82 4.29
N SER A 5 -2.87 -26.05 4.84
CA SER A 5 -3.60 -25.05 5.61
C SER A 5 -2.69 -24.65 6.75
N LEU A 6 -2.02 -23.50 6.64
CA LEU A 6 -1.29 -22.92 7.75
C LEU A 6 -2.22 -22.84 8.96
N ARG A 7 -1.70 -23.14 10.15
CA ARG A 7 -2.50 -23.02 11.36
C ARG A 7 -2.92 -21.56 11.51
N PRO A 8 -4.18 -21.28 11.88
CA PRO A 8 -4.68 -19.91 12.01
C PRO A 8 -3.85 -19.08 13.00
N THR A 9 -3.32 -19.71 14.05
CA THR A 9 -2.42 -19.07 15.02
C THR A 9 -1.12 -18.59 14.39
N THR A 10 -0.53 -19.38 13.49
CA THR A 10 0.69 -19.00 12.75
C THR A 10 0.44 -17.84 11.80
N VAL A 11 -0.71 -17.83 11.13
CA VAL A 11 -1.12 -16.74 10.24
C VAL A 11 -1.29 -15.44 11.02
N LEU A 12 -1.98 -15.51 12.16
CA LEU A 12 -2.19 -14.35 13.03
C LEU A 12 -0.86 -13.83 13.60
N ALA A 13 -0.03 -14.70 14.17
CA ALA A 13 1.27 -14.31 14.71
C ALA A 13 2.19 -13.74 13.63
N GLY A 14 2.26 -14.39 12.46
CA GLY A 14 3.00 -13.88 11.30
C GLY A 14 2.49 -12.50 10.89
N SER A 15 1.18 -12.33 10.78
CA SER A 15 0.61 -11.03 10.40
C SER A 15 0.84 -9.92 11.43
N ALA A 16 0.84 -10.27 12.72
CA ALA A 16 1.17 -9.30 13.76
C ALA A 16 2.64 -8.87 13.70
N VAL A 17 3.56 -9.83 13.56
CA VAL A 17 5.01 -9.55 13.51
C VAL A 17 5.38 -8.75 12.26
N PHE A 18 4.89 -9.15 11.08
CA PHE A 18 5.18 -8.46 9.84
C PHE A 18 4.52 -7.06 9.79
N GLY A 19 3.30 -6.92 10.31
CA GLY A 19 2.63 -5.61 10.40
C GLY A 19 3.34 -4.66 11.37
N ALA A 20 3.80 -5.16 12.52
CA ALA A 20 4.61 -4.39 13.46
C ALA A 20 5.98 -4.02 12.87
N LEU A 21 6.63 -4.95 12.16
CA LEU A 21 7.90 -4.68 11.48
C LEU A 21 7.75 -3.62 10.39
N ALA A 22 6.70 -3.68 9.57
CA ALA A 22 6.42 -2.68 8.55
C ALA A 22 6.19 -1.30 9.18
N ALA A 23 5.39 -1.23 10.26
CA ALA A 23 5.19 0.00 11.00
C ALA A 23 6.49 0.55 11.61
N LEU A 24 7.32 -0.31 12.21
CA LEU A 24 8.63 0.07 12.73
C LEU A 24 9.53 0.62 11.65
N LEU A 25 9.57 0.01 10.45
CA LEU A 25 10.37 0.53 9.34
C LEU A 25 9.89 1.91 8.90
N THR A 26 8.58 2.13 8.80
CA THR A 26 8.06 3.45 8.42
C THR A 26 8.30 4.51 9.49
N LEU A 27 8.25 4.15 10.78
CA LEU A 27 8.46 5.08 11.89
C LEU A 27 9.93 5.34 12.20
N ALA A 28 10.78 4.32 12.08
CA ALA A 28 12.20 4.40 12.42
C ALA A 28 13.05 5.02 11.31
N VAL A 29 12.63 4.90 10.04
CA VAL A 29 13.35 5.50 8.92
C VAL A 29 12.96 6.99 8.81
N PRO A 30 13.90 7.93 9.04
CA PRO A 30 13.59 9.34 8.95
C PRO A 30 13.07 9.71 7.54
N PRO A 31 12.13 10.67 7.44
CA PRO A 31 11.70 11.32 6.20
C PRO A 31 12.82 11.66 5.20
N ALA A 32 14.01 12.00 5.71
CA ALA A 32 15.18 12.38 4.93
C ALA A 32 15.93 11.20 4.28
N LEU A 33 15.77 9.98 4.81
CA LEU A 33 16.36 8.77 4.24
C LEU A 33 15.46 8.11 3.17
N GLN A 34 14.19 8.50 3.13
CA GLN A 34 13.27 8.00 2.11
C GLN A 34 13.54 8.72 0.80
N ILE A 35 13.83 7.96 -0.25
CA ILE A 35 14.14 8.53 -1.57
C ILE A 35 12.87 9.20 -2.11
N PRO A 36 12.87 10.53 -2.32
CA PRO A 36 11.72 11.23 -2.88
C PRO A 36 11.63 10.93 -4.38
N PHE A 37 10.40 10.93 -4.92
CA PHE A 37 10.24 10.82 -6.35
C PHE A 37 10.70 12.11 -7.05
N PRO A 38 11.37 12.02 -8.23
CA PRO A 38 12.00 13.17 -8.87
C PRO A 38 11.02 14.27 -9.32
N ILE A 39 9.75 13.91 -9.56
CA ILE A 39 8.71 14.85 -10.01
C ILE A 39 7.69 15.13 -8.88
N LEU A 40 7.44 14.16 -8.00
CA LEU A 40 6.39 14.21 -6.98
C LEU A 40 7.02 14.08 -5.59
N PHE A 41 7.60 15.18 -5.08
CA PHE A 41 8.36 15.17 -3.81
C PHE A 41 7.55 14.82 -2.55
N TYR A 42 6.22 14.91 -2.63
CA TYR A 42 5.31 14.46 -1.58
C TYR A 42 5.16 12.93 -1.56
N LEU A 43 5.49 12.26 -2.67
CA LEU A 43 5.59 10.81 -2.77
C LEU A 43 7.01 10.38 -2.40
N ARG A 44 7.12 9.40 -1.52
CA ARG A 44 8.40 8.85 -1.08
C ARG A 44 8.38 7.34 -1.19
N PHE A 45 9.53 6.76 -1.51
CA PHE A 45 9.67 5.31 -1.54
C PHE A 45 9.72 4.77 -0.11
N ASP A 46 8.87 3.79 0.20
CA ASP A 46 8.79 3.18 1.52
C ASP A 46 9.12 1.69 1.46
N VAL A 47 10.16 1.30 2.19
CA VAL A 47 10.62 -0.08 2.28
C VAL A 47 9.61 -0.96 3.01
N ALA A 48 8.76 -0.39 3.87
CA ALA A 48 7.74 -1.13 4.61
C ALA A 48 6.73 -1.84 3.69
N GLU A 49 6.50 -1.32 2.49
CA GLU A 49 5.60 -1.96 1.51
C GLU A 49 6.14 -3.31 1.02
N VAL A 50 7.47 -3.48 0.97
CA VAL A 50 8.09 -4.77 0.64
C VAL A 50 7.81 -5.80 1.73
N VAL A 51 7.77 -5.37 3.00
CA VAL A 51 7.43 -6.24 4.13
C VAL A 51 5.96 -6.67 4.05
N ASP A 52 5.05 -5.75 3.75
CA ASP A 52 3.63 -6.07 3.54
C ASP A 52 3.43 -7.05 2.37
N LEU A 53 4.14 -6.86 1.25
CA LEU A 53 4.10 -7.77 0.12
C LEU A 53 4.68 -9.15 0.47
N SER A 54 5.76 -9.20 1.25
CA SER A 54 6.36 -10.46 1.68
C SER A 54 5.39 -11.31 2.52
N SER A 55 4.63 -10.68 3.42
CA SER A 55 3.58 -11.36 4.20
C SER A 55 2.50 -11.95 3.30
N PHE A 56 2.02 -11.17 2.32
CA PHE A 56 1.05 -11.63 1.33
C PHE A 56 1.56 -12.86 0.56
N MET A 57 2.84 -12.86 0.16
CA MET A 57 3.43 -13.97 -0.59
C MET A 57 3.70 -15.21 0.27
N LEU A 58 4.10 -15.04 1.53
CA LEU A 58 4.44 -16.13 2.45
C LEU A 58 3.22 -16.82 3.04
N PHE A 59 2.27 -16.04 3.56
CA PHE A 59 1.13 -16.55 4.32
C PHE A 59 -0.19 -16.48 3.54
N GLY A 60 -0.18 -15.81 2.39
CA GLY A 60 -1.33 -15.68 1.50
C GLY A 60 -2.13 -14.39 1.69
N PRO A 61 -3.24 -14.23 0.93
CA PRO A 61 -3.97 -12.97 0.84
C PRO A 61 -4.60 -12.48 2.14
N SER A 62 -5.15 -13.39 2.95
CA SER A 62 -5.78 -13.04 4.23
C SER A 62 -4.77 -12.51 5.24
N ALA A 63 -3.59 -13.13 5.30
CA ALA A 63 -2.50 -12.71 6.16
C ALA A 63 -1.90 -11.36 5.71
N GLY A 64 -1.72 -11.18 4.39
CA GLY A 64 -1.26 -9.93 3.78
C GLY A 64 -2.21 -8.76 4.09
N LEU A 65 -3.52 -8.98 3.96
CA LEU A 65 -4.50 -7.96 4.34
C LEU A 65 -4.46 -7.64 5.83
N LEU A 66 -4.34 -8.64 6.69
CA LEU A 66 -4.17 -8.44 8.13
C LEU A 66 -2.90 -7.63 8.46
N THR A 67 -1.76 -7.93 7.83
CA THR A 67 -0.53 -7.13 7.98
C THR A 67 -0.73 -5.68 7.59
N ALA A 68 -1.34 -5.44 6.43
CA ALA A 68 -1.58 -4.09 5.92
C ALA A 68 -2.52 -3.30 6.84
N VAL A 69 -3.56 -3.95 7.41
CA VAL A 69 -4.47 -3.33 8.37
C VAL A 69 -3.73 -2.98 9.66
N ILE A 70 -2.95 -3.90 10.23
CA ILE A 70 -2.18 -3.66 11.45
C ILE A 70 -1.21 -2.49 11.25
N HIS A 71 -0.46 -2.52 10.14
CA HIS A 71 0.46 -1.45 9.76
C HIS A 71 -0.27 -0.10 9.62
N ALA A 72 -1.42 -0.06 8.94
CA ALA A 72 -2.22 1.16 8.77
C ALA A 72 -2.78 1.70 10.08
N VAL A 73 -3.26 0.82 10.97
CA VAL A 73 -3.78 1.20 12.29
C VAL A 73 -2.68 1.80 13.16
N ILE A 74 -1.50 1.17 13.20
CA ILE A 74 -0.35 1.70 13.94
C ILE A 74 0.01 3.09 13.38
N LEU A 75 0.16 3.22 12.06
CA LEU A 75 0.55 4.48 11.45
C LEU A 75 -0.49 5.59 11.64
N GLY A 76 -1.79 5.25 11.60
CA GLY A 76 -2.88 6.18 11.89
C GLY A 76 -2.90 6.63 13.35
N SER A 77 -2.57 5.74 14.30
CA SER A 77 -2.55 6.04 15.74
C SER A 77 -1.38 6.92 16.18
N VAL A 78 -0.24 6.87 15.47
CA VAL A 78 0.96 7.67 15.80
C VAL A 78 0.86 9.10 15.25
N GLY A 79 -0.27 9.50 14.65
CA GLY A 79 -0.59 10.90 14.39
C GLY A 79 0.30 11.54 13.32
N GLY A 80 0.27 11.04 12.08
CA GLY A 80 0.88 11.71 10.93
C GLY A 80 2.42 11.76 10.94
N SER A 81 3.07 11.05 11.87
CA SER A 81 4.51 11.11 12.17
C SER A 81 5.45 10.74 11.02
N ALA A 82 4.94 10.19 9.92
CA ALA A 82 5.74 9.88 8.73
C ALA A 82 5.76 11.03 7.68
N GLY A 83 5.17 12.19 7.97
CA GLY A 83 5.25 13.38 7.11
C GLY A 83 4.28 13.38 5.92
N PHE A 84 3.19 12.60 5.99
CA PHE A 84 2.23 12.41 4.90
C PHE A 84 0.86 13.08 5.16
N GLY A 85 0.77 13.99 6.13
CA GLY A 85 -0.48 14.67 6.51
C GLY A 85 -1.49 13.75 7.22
N PRO A 86 -2.68 14.28 7.59
CA PRO A 86 -3.68 13.56 8.38
C PRO A 86 -4.24 12.31 7.67
N PHE A 87 -4.18 12.25 6.34
CA PHE A 87 -4.70 11.14 5.54
C PHE A 87 -3.61 10.21 4.96
N GLY A 88 -2.34 10.46 5.26
CA GLY A 88 -1.23 9.72 4.66
C GLY A 88 -1.27 8.20 4.91
N ALA A 89 -1.66 7.79 6.12
CA ALA A 89 -1.80 6.37 6.47
C ALA A 89 -2.89 5.68 5.63
N SER A 90 -4.01 6.36 5.36
CA SER A 90 -5.11 5.82 4.58
C SER A 90 -4.77 5.67 3.10
N LEU A 91 -4.08 6.66 2.51
CA LEU A 91 -3.62 6.61 1.12
C LEU A 91 -2.59 5.49 0.93
N LYS A 92 -1.68 5.33 1.88
CA LYS A 92 -0.70 4.24 1.87
C LYS A 92 -1.38 2.87 1.94
N PHE A 93 -2.31 2.69 2.88
CA PHE A 93 -3.07 1.45 3.00
C PHE A 93 -3.79 1.11 1.69
N LEU A 94 -4.43 2.09 1.07
CA LEU A 94 -5.12 1.89 -0.20
C LEU A 94 -4.12 1.54 -1.33
N GLY A 95 -2.92 2.12 -1.33
CA GLY A 95 -1.82 1.73 -2.22
C GLY A 95 -1.45 0.25 -2.12
N VAL A 96 -1.37 -0.28 -0.88
CA VAL A 96 -1.10 -1.71 -0.65
C VAL A 96 -2.27 -2.58 -1.10
N VAL A 97 -3.51 -2.21 -0.76
CA VAL A 97 -4.71 -2.98 -1.13
C VAL A 97 -4.89 -3.05 -2.64
N THR A 98 -4.66 -1.95 -3.36
CA THR A 98 -4.74 -1.92 -4.83
C THR A 98 -3.65 -2.78 -5.47
N THR A 99 -2.44 -2.79 -4.90
CA THR A 99 -1.36 -3.69 -5.33
C THR A 99 -1.74 -5.17 -5.11
N TYR A 100 -2.33 -5.50 -3.96
CA TYR A 100 -2.85 -6.85 -3.69
C TYR A 100 -3.97 -7.26 -4.65
N ALA A 101 -4.85 -6.34 -5.04
CA ALA A 101 -5.89 -6.62 -6.01
C ALA A 101 -5.29 -7.09 -7.35
N GLY A 102 -4.27 -6.39 -7.86
CA GLY A 102 -3.58 -6.81 -9.08
C GLY A 102 -2.84 -8.15 -8.95
N LEU A 103 -2.21 -8.42 -7.81
CA LEU A 103 -1.59 -9.72 -7.54
C LEU A 103 -2.63 -10.85 -7.49
N LEU A 104 -3.78 -10.61 -6.87
CA LEU A 104 -4.88 -11.56 -6.76
C LEU A 104 -5.46 -11.93 -8.12
N ILE A 105 -5.67 -10.94 -9.00
CA ILE A 105 -6.17 -11.17 -10.36
C ILE A 105 -5.29 -12.20 -11.07
N VAL A 106 -3.97 -12.00 -11.09
CA VAL A 106 -3.05 -12.92 -11.78
C VAL A 106 -2.93 -14.26 -11.06
N SER A 107 -2.99 -14.28 -9.72
CA SER A 107 -2.94 -15.52 -8.92
C SER A 107 -4.06 -16.50 -9.25
N ARG A 108 -5.20 -16.01 -9.76
CA ARG A 108 -6.36 -16.83 -10.15
C ARG A 108 -6.18 -17.53 -11.50
N PHE A 109 -5.28 -17.06 -12.37
CA PHE A 109 -5.14 -17.55 -13.76
C PHE A 109 -4.25 -18.81 -13.95
N GLY A 110 -4.06 -19.61 -12.90
CA GLY A 110 -3.50 -20.96 -12.98
C GLY A 110 -1.97 -21.04 -13.14
N LYS A 111 -1.44 -22.27 -13.00
CA LYS A 111 0.00 -22.55 -12.94
C LYS A 111 0.65 -22.35 -14.31
N ARG A 112 1.41 -21.28 -14.45
CA ARG A 112 2.28 -20.98 -15.59
C ARG A 112 3.74 -20.94 -15.10
N PRO A 113 4.74 -20.98 -16.00
CA PRO A 113 6.14 -20.88 -15.61
C PRO A 113 6.38 -19.70 -14.65
N LEU A 114 7.21 -19.90 -13.63
CA LEU A 114 7.45 -18.93 -12.55
C LEU A 114 7.84 -17.55 -13.09
N ALA A 115 8.75 -17.50 -14.08
CA ALA A 115 9.22 -16.25 -14.66
C ALA A 115 8.10 -15.48 -15.38
N GLY A 116 7.32 -16.16 -16.22
CA GLY A 116 6.21 -15.52 -16.95
C GLY A 116 5.03 -15.13 -16.06
N THR A 117 4.83 -15.84 -14.94
CA THR A 117 3.79 -15.53 -13.97
C THR A 117 4.19 -14.35 -13.09
N GLY A 118 5.46 -14.32 -12.63
CA GLY A 118 6.01 -13.21 -11.85
C GLY A 118 5.96 -11.89 -12.61
N LEU A 119 6.38 -11.89 -13.88
CA LEU A 119 6.30 -10.69 -14.72
C LEU A 119 4.86 -10.19 -14.93
N LYS A 120 3.90 -11.12 -15.13
CA LYS A 120 2.49 -10.74 -15.26
C LYS A 120 1.90 -10.23 -13.95
N MET A 121 2.30 -10.81 -12.83
CA MET A 121 1.92 -10.36 -11.48
C MET A 121 2.39 -8.93 -11.24
N THR A 122 3.66 -8.63 -11.51
CA THR A 122 4.22 -7.29 -11.31
C THR A 122 3.58 -6.26 -12.25
N LEU A 123 3.42 -6.57 -13.54
CA LEU A 123 2.76 -5.68 -14.49
C LEU A 123 1.32 -5.37 -14.09
N THR A 124 0.56 -6.38 -13.66
CA THR A 124 -0.85 -6.21 -13.29
C THR A 124 -0.99 -5.50 -11.95
N SER A 125 -0.13 -5.80 -10.97
CA SER A 125 -0.10 -5.09 -9.68
C SER A 125 0.28 -3.62 -9.85
N LEU A 126 1.27 -3.32 -10.70
CA LEU A 126 1.62 -1.94 -11.02
C LEU A 126 0.50 -1.23 -11.79
N GLY A 127 -0.08 -1.87 -12.80
CA GLY A 127 -1.17 -1.29 -13.58
C GLY A 127 -2.41 -0.96 -12.74
N THR A 128 -2.83 -1.90 -11.88
CA THR A 128 -3.95 -1.68 -10.95
C THR A 128 -3.65 -0.61 -9.93
N ARG A 129 -2.45 -0.61 -9.33
CA ARG A 129 -2.00 0.43 -8.39
C ARG A 129 -2.03 1.81 -9.05
N VAL A 130 -1.39 1.98 -10.19
CA VAL A 130 -1.30 3.28 -10.88
C VAL A 130 -2.69 3.78 -11.27
N SER A 131 -3.52 2.91 -11.87
CA SER A 131 -4.86 3.30 -12.33
C SER A 131 -5.74 3.75 -11.16
N LEU A 132 -5.79 2.97 -10.08
CA LEU A 132 -6.66 3.26 -8.93
C LEU A 132 -6.12 4.40 -8.06
N MET A 133 -4.81 4.46 -7.81
CA MET A 133 -4.20 5.57 -7.07
C MET A 133 -4.30 6.89 -7.83
N THR A 134 -4.32 6.88 -9.17
CA THR A 134 -4.53 8.12 -9.95
C THR A 134 -5.92 8.68 -9.69
N VAL A 135 -6.96 7.82 -9.73
CA VAL A 135 -8.34 8.24 -9.42
C VAL A 135 -8.47 8.72 -7.98
N VAL A 136 -7.89 7.99 -7.02
CA VAL A 136 -7.95 8.37 -5.60
C VAL A 136 -7.23 9.69 -5.34
N ASN A 137 -6.03 9.87 -5.89
CA ASN A 137 -5.26 11.11 -5.71
C ASN A 137 -5.96 12.29 -6.39
N TYR A 138 -6.61 12.08 -7.54
CA TYR A 138 -7.43 13.10 -8.19
C TYR A 138 -8.61 13.54 -7.31
N LEU A 139 -9.35 12.58 -6.75
CA LEU A 139 -10.43 12.86 -5.79
C LEU A 139 -9.92 13.53 -4.52
N TYR A 140 -8.75 13.14 -4.02
CA TYR A 140 -8.12 13.75 -2.86
C TYR A 140 -7.81 15.24 -3.09
N ILE A 141 -7.21 15.57 -4.24
CA ILE A 141 -6.90 16.96 -4.60
C ILE A 141 -8.17 17.79 -4.76
N ILE A 142 -9.21 17.26 -5.39
CA ILE A 142 -10.45 18.02 -5.58
C ILE A 142 -11.18 18.20 -4.25
N PHE A 143 -11.55 17.12 -3.56
CA PHE A 143 -12.47 17.24 -2.43
C PHE A 143 -11.77 17.67 -1.13
N ILE A 144 -10.60 17.10 -0.81
CA ILE A 144 -9.96 17.32 0.49
C ILE A 144 -9.09 18.58 0.47
N SER A 145 -8.45 18.91 -0.66
CA SER A 145 -7.72 20.19 -0.76
C SER A 145 -8.66 21.39 -0.68
N GLN A 146 -9.85 21.31 -1.30
CA GLN A 146 -10.87 22.37 -1.22
C GLN A 146 -11.34 22.62 0.22
N VAL A 147 -11.61 21.55 0.98
CA VAL A 147 -12.13 21.66 2.35
C VAL A 147 -11.06 22.05 3.38
N VAL A 148 -9.81 21.60 3.19
CA VAL A 148 -8.72 21.87 4.15
C VAL A 148 -7.99 23.19 3.87
N PHE A 149 -7.84 23.58 2.59
CA PHE A 149 -7.12 24.81 2.21
C PHE A 149 -8.03 25.95 1.74
N GLY A 150 -9.36 25.74 1.65
CA GLY A 150 -10.32 26.78 1.28
C GLY A 150 -10.19 27.29 -0.16
N MET A 151 -9.48 26.56 -1.03
CA MET A 151 -9.20 26.95 -2.42
C MET A 151 -10.24 26.33 -3.35
N ASP A 152 -11.13 27.14 -3.94
CA ASP A 152 -12.16 26.66 -4.87
C ASP A 152 -11.59 26.34 -6.26
N TYR A 153 -11.06 25.13 -6.44
CA TYR A 153 -10.57 24.66 -7.74
C TYR A 153 -11.67 24.46 -8.81
N LEU A 154 -12.95 24.48 -8.44
CA LEU A 154 -14.07 24.44 -9.40
C LEU A 154 -14.40 25.83 -9.95
N GLY A 155 -13.97 26.90 -9.26
CA GLY A 155 -14.09 28.30 -9.68
C GLY A 155 -12.87 28.86 -10.41
N TYR A 156 -11.77 28.12 -10.53
CA TYR A 156 -10.63 28.56 -11.34
C TYR A 156 -11.03 28.56 -12.82
N PRO A 157 -10.85 29.68 -13.55
CA PRO A 157 -11.20 29.76 -14.96
C PRO A 157 -10.47 28.66 -15.73
N GLN A 158 -11.28 27.78 -16.31
CA GLN A 158 -10.88 26.77 -17.28
C GLN A 158 -10.45 27.54 -18.54
N PHE A 159 -9.20 27.98 -18.58
CA PHE A 159 -8.59 28.49 -19.81
C PHE A 159 -8.33 27.32 -20.77
#